data_AF-A0A4T0UX98-F1
#
_entry.id   AF-A0A4T0UX98-F1
#
_cell.length_a   1.000
_cell.length_b   1.000
_cell.length_c   1.000
_cell.angle_alpha   90.00
_cell.angle_beta   90.00
_cell.angle_gamma   90.00
#
_symmetry.space_group_name_H-M   'P 1'
#
loop_
_entity.id
_entity.type
_entity.pdbx_description
1 polymer ?
#
loop_
_entity_poly.entity_id
_entity_poly.type
_entity_poly.pdbx_seq_one_letter_code
_entity_poly.pdbx_strand_id
1 'polypeptide(L)'
;MQGQEVAERDTAIVAALAQGVRLRTVCAIFNIDALTVRRVAEAAGQSMPVDLQGPGAIIAERETEMLRRALGGEDFTVIGKAHDVSREWVRQVVKKHTGLSAKDLQSAREAARHQFKVQRLRDEATDANLRLDDLAERSGLTVREVETVLGPAEAARRRRGRNVTTAMERGQILTDLARVAALPGGSPLSGPFYDRNREDGLSSARIVQVFGAWSTACEAAGVEAPSAPREKYDRGWSREDCLRWVLDYLQQADRPTAAGYEQWARDRDGAPSGGTVRLRCGKWIETVSDAYSLETGHLEPRGPVGEEAAAPNVAGGSTTDAHGQGTDEGPDANDAPTDPSPMAGQGRESDPEVRLAVEMAAQQRLMRHYEVRGWKVVDTHLGAPYDAVAMKGSETMYLEAKGTQSAGTTVLVTRGEVEHALKHPGQCVIGVWSGMKLDHEQQVLPDSGAFRVMPFQPEADDLTVVGYEWRPPQ
;
A
#
# COMPACT_ATOMS: atom_id res chain seq x y z
N MET A 1 -20.31 3.26 -27.16
CA MET A 1 -19.72 1.95 -26.86
C MET A 1 -18.31 1.82 -27.43
N GLN A 2 -18.10 1.97 -28.75
CA GLN A 2 -16.75 1.87 -29.37
C GLN A 2 -15.69 2.83 -28.81
N GLY A 3 -16.05 4.07 -28.41
CA GLY A 3 -15.07 5.01 -27.87
C GLY A 3 -14.53 4.66 -26.47
N GLN A 4 -15.31 3.93 -25.66
CA GLN A 4 -14.91 3.54 -24.31
C GLN A 4 -13.94 2.34 -24.36
N GLU A 5 -14.23 1.39 -25.24
CA GLU A 5 -13.42 0.19 -25.47
C GLU A 5 -12.02 0.54 -26.01
N VAL A 6 -11.92 1.57 -26.86
CA VAL A 6 -10.64 2.11 -27.35
C VAL A 6 -9.85 2.77 -26.22
N ALA A 7 -10.50 3.56 -25.35
CA ALA A 7 -9.82 4.23 -24.24
C ALA A 7 -9.29 3.22 -23.20
N GLU A 8 -10.05 2.16 -22.90
CA GLU A 8 -9.63 1.08 -22.00
C GLU A 8 -8.44 0.29 -22.58
N ARG A 9 -8.48 -0.02 -23.89
CA ARG A 9 -7.37 -0.66 -24.60
C ARG A 9 -6.10 0.19 -24.56
N ASP A 10 -6.22 1.48 -24.89
CA ASP A 10 -5.08 2.40 -24.96
C ASP A 10 -4.46 2.59 -23.56
N THR A 11 -5.29 2.64 -22.51
CA THR A 11 -4.82 2.65 -21.11
C THR A 11 -4.03 1.38 -20.77
N ALA A 12 -4.53 0.21 -21.17
CA ALA A 12 -3.85 -1.07 -20.92
C ALA A 12 -2.50 -1.17 -21.65
N ILE A 13 -2.41 -0.62 -22.87
CA ILE A 13 -1.17 -0.54 -23.65
C ILE A 13 -0.11 0.29 -22.91
N VAL A 14 -0.47 1.50 -22.48
CA VAL A 14 0.44 2.40 -21.74
C VAL A 14 0.91 1.76 -20.44
N ALA A 15 -0.01 1.15 -19.69
CA ALA A 15 0.32 0.47 -18.44
C ALA A 15 1.29 -0.71 -18.66
N ALA A 16 1.07 -1.51 -19.69
CA ALA A 16 1.95 -2.64 -20.02
C ALA A 16 3.38 -2.17 -20.36
N LEU A 17 3.52 -1.12 -21.19
CA LEU A 17 4.82 -0.55 -21.55
C LEU A 17 5.56 0.02 -20.33
N ALA A 18 4.84 0.73 -19.45
CA ALA A 18 5.39 1.28 -18.22
C ALA A 18 6.02 0.22 -17.30
N GLN A 19 5.48 -0.99 -17.34
CA GLN A 19 5.91 -2.15 -16.55
C GLN A 19 7.00 -2.98 -17.26
N GLY A 20 7.55 -2.48 -18.37
CA GLY A 20 8.63 -3.15 -19.11
C GLY A 20 8.16 -4.30 -20.01
N VAL A 21 6.85 -4.42 -20.28
CA VAL A 21 6.36 -5.38 -21.28
C VAL A 21 6.89 -4.95 -22.65
N ARG A 22 7.54 -5.88 -23.35
CA ARG A 22 8.17 -5.60 -24.63
C ARG A 22 7.14 -5.16 -25.67
N LEU A 23 7.48 -4.15 -26.48
CA LEU A 23 6.63 -3.61 -27.56
C LEU A 23 6.02 -4.71 -28.44
N ARG A 24 6.82 -5.69 -28.85
CA ARG A 24 6.35 -6.83 -29.67
C ARG A 24 5.25 -7.67 -28.99
N THR A 25 5.34 -7.84 -27.68
CA THR A 25 4.35 -8.59 -26.90
C THR A 25 3.05 -7.79 -26.84
N VAL A 26 3.13 -6.47 -26.65
CA VAL A 26 1.96 -5.58 -26.70
C VAL A 26 1.30 -5.61 -28.08
N CYS A 27 2.07 -5.49 -29.16
CA CYS A 27 1.55 -5.58 -30.53
C CYS A 27 0.85 -6.92 -30.80
N ALA A 28 1.45 -8.03 -30.36
CA ALA A 28 0.88 -9.37 -30.51
C ALA A 28 -0.43 -9.53 -29.72
N ILE A 29 -0.46 -9.07 -28.46
CA ILE A 29 -1.64 -9.19 -27.60
C ILE A 29 -2.80 -8.36 -28.17
N PHE A 30 -2.57 -7.10 -28.51
CA PHE A 30 -3.63 -6.19 -28.95
C PHE A 30 -3.92 -6.28 -30.45
N ASN A 31 -3.17 -7.09 -31.20
CA ASN A 31 -3.26 -7.22 -32.66
C ASN A 31 -3.22 -5.86 -33.38
N ILE A 32 -2.24 -5.04 -33.00
CA ILE A 32 -2.03 -3.69 -33.54
C ILE A 32 -0.58 -3.51 -33.95
N ASP A 33 -0.34 -2.60 -34.89
CA ASP A 33 0.99 -2.27 -35.35
C ASP A 33 1.74 -1.39 -34.33
N ALA A 34 3.07 -1.41 -34.41
CA ALA A 34 3.95 -0.66 -33.52
C ALA A 34 3.76 0.86 -33.61
N LEU A 35 3.28 1.38 -34.75
CA LEU A 35 3.02 2.81 -34.94
C LEU A 35 1.77 3.26 -34.17
N THR A 36 0.75 2.40 -34.11
CA THR A 36 -0.44 2.61 -33.27
C THR A 36 -0.06 2.62 -31.78
N VAL A 37 0.73 1.64 -31.32
CA VAL A 37 1.23 1.61 -29.93
C VAL A 37 2.05 2.87 -29.61
N ARG A 38 2.89 3.30 -30.56
CA ARG A 38 3.71 4.51 -30.42
C ARG A 38 2.86 5.77 -30.23
N ARG A 39 1.83 5.96 -31.04
CA ARG A 39 0.91 7.12 -30.91
C ARG A 39 0.23 7.13 -29.56
N VAL A 40 -0.19 5.97 -29.06
CA VAL A 40 -0.82 5.82 -27.74
C VAL A 40 0.16 6.17 -26.61
N ALA A 41 1.41 5.69 -26.67
CA ALA A 41 2.43 6.00 -25.68
C ALA A 41 2.85 7.49 -25.70
N GLU A 42 3.01 8.08 -26.88
CA GLU A 42 3.33 9.50 -27.06
C GLU A 42 2.21 10.40 -26.54
N ALA A 43 0.94 10.07 -26.80
CA ALA A 43 -0.21 10.78 -26.26
C ALA A 43 -0.27 10.75 -24.72
N ALA A 44 0.27 9.69 -24.11
CA ALA A 44 0.38 9.55 -22.66
C ALA A 44 1.69 10.12 -22.07
N GLY A 45 2.56 10.72 -22.89
CA GLY A 45 3.82 11.34 -22.45
C GLY A 45 4.92 10.35 -22.04
N GLN A 46 4.86 9.09 -22.46
CA GLN A 46 5.88 8.08 -22.13
C GLN A 46 7.03 8.03 -23.14
N SER A 47 8.26 7.82 -22.65
CA SER A 47 9.44 7.59 -23.48
C SER A 47 9.46 6.15 -24.01
N MET A 48 9.73 5.99 -25.30
CA MET A 48 9.62 4.70 -26.01
C MET A 48 10.76 3.73 -25.67
N PRO A 49 10.45 2.43 -25.47
CA PRO A 49 11.47 1.37 -25.49
C PRO A 49 11.94 1.12 -26.94
N VAL A 50 13.27 1.05 -27.14
CA VAL A 50 13.89 0.71 -28.44
C VAL A 50 14.08 -0.81 -28.50
N ASP A 51 13.18 -1.52 -29.18
CA ASP A 51 13.45 -2.91 -29.60
C ASP A 51 12.68 -3.24 -30.88
N LEU A 52 13.42 -3.52 -31.97
CA LEU A 52 12.90 -3.89 -33.28
C LEU A 52 13.80 -4.94 -33.97
N GLN A 53 14.17 -6.04 -33.30
CA GLN A 53 14.75 -7.21 -34.02
C GLN A 53 14.28 -8.57 -33.46
N GLY A 54 13.74 -9.43 -34.33
CA GLY A 54 13.45 -10.86 -34.09
C GLY A 54 12.09 -11.34 -34.65
N PRO A 55 11.94 -12.65 -34.99
CA PRO A 55 10.67 -13.21 -35.48
C PRO A 55 9.56 -13.10 -34.43
N GLY A 56 8.34 -12.75 -34.87
CA GLY A 56 7.21 -12.43 -34.01
C GLY A 56 6.82 -13.54 -33.04
N ALA A 57 6.56 -13.18 -31.78
CA ALA A 57 6.06 -14.13 -30.78
C ALA A 57 4.65 -14.59 -31.19
N ILE A 58 4.51 -15.85 -31.60
CA ILE A 58 3.21 -16.46 -31.89
C ILE A 58 2.58 -16.81 -30.54
N ILE A 59 1.53 -16.08 -30.16
CA ILE A 59 0.73 -16.32 -28.95
C ILE A 59 -0.59 -16.96 -29.42
N ALA A 60 -1.05 -18.01 -28.76
CA ALA A 60 -2.31 -18.64 -29.13
C ALA A 60 -3.49 -17.65 -28.99
N GLU A 61 -4.52 -17.76 -29.82
CA GLU A 61 -5.66 -16.83 -29.83
C GLU A 61 -6.37 -16.78 -28.45
N ARG A 62 -6.52 -17.94 -27.81
CA ARG A 62 -7.07 -18.05 -26.45
C ARG A 62 -6.20 -17.32 -25.42
N GLU A 63 -4.88 -17.49 -25.47
CA GLU A 63 -3.90 -16.83 -24.60
C GLU A 63 -3.90 -15.32 -24.80
N THR A 64 -3.97 -14.89 -26.06
CA THR A 64 -4.07 -13.48 -26.47
C THR A 64 -5.26 -12.78 -25.81
N GLU A 65 -6.43 -13.40 -25.84
CA GLU A 65 -7.64 -12.81 -25.25
C GLU A 65 -7.54 -12.69 -23.72
N MET A 66 -7.02 -13.71 -23.04
CA MET A 66 -6.79 -13.63 -21.59
C MET A 66 -5.75 -12.58 -21.22
N LEU A 67 -4.70 -12.44 -22.02
CA LEU A 67 -3.67 -11.43 -21.83
C LEU A 67 -4.25 -10.01 -21.99
N ARG A 68 -5.12 -9.78 -22.99
CA ARG A 68 -5.84 -8.49 -23.13
C ARG A 68 -6.66 -8.18 -21.89
N ARG A 69 -7.46 -9.14 -21.43
CA ARG A 69 -8.34 -8.97 -20.27
C ARG A 69 -7.55 -8.76 -18.97
N ALA A 70 -6.44 -9.48 -18.80
CA ALA A 70 -5.54 -9.35 -17.66
C ALA A 70 -4.86 -7.98 -17.62
N LEU A 71 -4.29 -7.54 -18.75
CA LEU A 71 -3.69 -6.22 -18.90
C LEU A 71 -4.73 -5.09 -18.80
N GLY A 72 -5.96 -5.36 -19.27
CA GLY A 72 -7.11 -4.45 -19.19
C GLY A 72 -7.71 -4.28 -17.80
N GLY A 73 -7.23 -5.04 -16.80
CA GLY A 73 -7.63 -4.80 -15.43
C GLY A 73 -8.63 -5.81 -14.85
N GLU A 74 -8.96 -6.89 -15.56
CA GLU A 74 -9.95 -7.86 -15.11
C GLU A 74 -9.39 -8.92 -14.14
N ASP A 75 -10.18 -9.34 -13.15
CA ASP A 75 -9.74 -10.32 -12.16
C ASP A 75 -9.49 -11.70 -12.81
N PHE A 76 -8.39 -12.34 -12.41
CA PHE A 76 -7.97 -13.62 -12.98
C PHE A 76 -8.99 -14.74 -12.74
N THR A 77 -9.81 -14.65 -11.70
CA THR A 77 -10.90 -15.59 -11.45
C THR A 77 -12.02 -15.42 -12.48
N VAL A 78 -12.31 -14.19 -12.89
CA VAL A 78 -13.33 -13.88 -13.90
C VAL A 78 -12.85 -14.29 -15.28
N ILE A 79 -11.61 -13.94 -15.62
CA ILE A 79 -10.95 -14.40 -16.86
C ILE A 79 -10.93 -15.93 -16.89
N GLY A 80 -10.53 -16.56 -15.78
CA GLY A 80 -10.50 -18.00 -15.65
C GLY A 80 -11.84 -18.66 -15.94
N LYS A 81 -12.90 -18.21 -15.26
CA LYS A 81 -14.28 -18.69 -15.50
C LYS A 81 -14.73 -18.52 -16.95
N ALA A 82 -14.45 -17.38 -17.57
CA ALA A 82 -14.88 -17.09 -18.93
C ALA A 82 -14.15 -17.91 -20.00
N HIS A 83 -12.93 -18.38 -19.70
CA HIS A 83 -12.15 -19.23 -20.59
C HIS A 83 -12.11 -20.70 -20.15
N ASP A 84 -12.88 -21.09 -19.12
CA ASP A 84 -12.90 -22.42 -18.52
C ASP A 84 -11.49 -22.91 -18.10
N VAL A 85 -10.81 -22.06 -17.33
CA VAL A 85 -9.45 -22.29 -16.80
C VAL A 85 -9.32 -21.75 -15.39
N SER A 86 -8.33 -22.22 -14.64
CA SER A 86 -8.11 -21.74 -13.28
C SER A 86 -7.54 -20.31 -13.25
N ARG A 87 -7.79 -19.60 -12.14
CA ARG A 87 -7.14 -18.33 -11.82
C ARG A 87 -5.62 -18.41 -11.89
N GLU A 88 -5.06 -19.54 -11.48
CA GLU A 88 -3.61 -19.77 -11.46
C GLU A 88 -3.04 -19.93 -12.87
N TRP A 89 -3.77 -20.56 -13.79
CA TRP A 89 -3.35 -20.66 -15.18
C TRP A 89 -3.32 -19.30 -15.87
N VAL A 90 -4.33 -18.45 -15.64
CA VAL A 90 -4.32 -17.06 -16.12
C VAL A 90 -3.08 -16.33 -15.62
N ARG A 91 -2.71 -16.51 -14.34
CA ARG A 91 -1.48 -15.94 -13.77
C ARG A 91 -0.22 -16.46 -14.47
N GLN A 92 -0.14 -17.75 -14.77
CA GLN A 92 1.02 -18.34 -15.45
C GLN A 92 1.15 -17.87 -16.90
N VAL A 93 0.04 -17.80 -17.65
CA VAL A 93 0.02 -17.27 -19.02
C VAL A 93 0.50 -15.82 -19.02
N VAL A 94 -0.01 -15.00 -18.11
CA VAL A 94 0.44 -13.62 -17.93
C VAL A 94 1.94 -13.56 -17.63
N LYS A 95 2.43 -14.30 -16.63
CA LYS A 95 3.85 -14.30 -16.23
C LYS A 95 4.75 -14.75 -17.39
N LYS A 96 4.36 -15.80 -18.10
CA LYS A 96 5.11 -16.36 -19.25
C LYS A 96 5.29 -15.35 -20.38
N HIS A 97 4.23 -14.63 -20.75
CA HIS A 97 4.25 -13.77 -21.94
C HIS A 97 4.64 -12.32 -21.64
N THR A 98 4.34 -11.82 -20.43
CA THR A 98 4.58 -10.41 -20.05
C THR A 98 5.70 -10.22 -19.04
N GLY A 99 6.07 -11.27 -18.30
CA GLY A 99 6.98 -11.17 -17.14
C GLY A 99 6.31 -10.65 -15.87
N LEU A 100 5.06 -10.19 -15.94
CA LEU A 100 4.34 -9.60 -14.81
C LEU A 100 3.72 -10.65 -13.90
N SER A 101 3.81 -10.44 -12.60
CA SER A 101 3.06 -11.22 -11.61
C SER A 101 1.65 -10.67 -11.40
N ALA A 102 0.79 -11.45 -10.73
CA ALA A 102 -0.53 -10.98 -10.29
C ALA A 102 -0.41 -9.74 -9.38
N LYS A 103 0.64 -9.69 -8.54
CA LYS A 103 0.90 -8.56 -7.65
C LYS A 103 1.30 -7.31 -8.43
N ASP A 104 2.07 -7.45 -9.52
CA ASP A 104 2.46 -6.32 -10.36
C ASP A 104 1.25 -5.74 -11.08
N LEU A 105 0.37 -6.58 -11.62
CA LEU A 105 -0.86 -6.14 -12.26
C LEU A 105 -1.87 -5.53 -11.28
N GLN A 106 -1.98 -6.08 -10.07
CA GLN A 106 -2.79 -5.49 -9.02
C GLN A 106 -2.25 -4.12 -8.61
N SER A 107 -0.93 -4.02 -8.36
CA SER A 107 -0.27 -2.76 -8.03
C SER A 107 -0.44 -1.74 -9.14
N ALA A 108 -0.38 -2.17 -10.42
CA ALA A 108 -0.63 -1.32 -11.57
C ALA A 108 -2.07 -0.80 -11.62
N ARG A 109 -3.07 -1.65 -11.34
CA ARG A 109 -4.49 -1.23 -11.25
C ARG A 109 -4.71 -0.24 -10.12
N GLU A 110 -4.15 -0.52 -8.94
CA GLU A 110 -4.25 0.34 -7.77
C GLU A 110 -3.56 1.68 -8.03
N ALA A 111 -2.38 1.67 -8.66
CA ALA A 111 -1.68 2.89 -9.09
C ALA A 111 -2.47 3.69 -10.13
N ALA A 112 -3.08 3.04 -11.13
CA ALA A 112 -3.90 3.70 -12.14
C ALA A 112 -5.18 4.31 -11.53
N ARG A 113 -5.87 3.56 -10.65
CA ARG A 113 -7.03 4.09 -9.89
C ARG A 113 -6.62 5.26 -9.01
N HIS A 114 -5.48 5.16 -8.32
CA HIS A 114 -4.96 6.25 -7.51
C HIS A 114 -4.61 7.48 -8.37
N GLN A 115 -3.94 7.29 -9.52
CA GLN A 115 -3.67 8.38 -10.48
C GLN A 115 -4.95 9.05 -10.99
N PHE A 116 -5.99 8.28 -11.29
CA PHE A 116 -7.29 8.84 -11.69
C PHE A 116 -7.89 9.71 -10.58
N LYS A 117 -7.87 9.24 -9.33
CA LYS A 117 -8.32 10.02 -8.17
C LYS A 117 -7.48 11.29 -7.98
N VAL A 118 -6.16 11.21 -8.16
CA VAL A 118 -5.25 12.36 -8.11
C VAL A 118 -5.55 13.36 -9.22
N GLN A 119 -5.84 12.90 -10.44
CA GLN A 119 -6.19 13.78 -11.54
C GLN A 119 -7.53 14.47 -11.27
N ARG A 120 -8.54 13.73 -10.81
CA ARG A 120 -9.82 14.30 -10.39
C ARG A 120 -9.65 15.34 -9.28
N LEU A 121 -8.78 15.05 -8.29
CA LEU A 121 -8.42 16.03 -7.28
C LEU A 121 -7.83 17.30 -7.90
N ARG A 122 -6.91 17.19 -8.87
CA ARG A 122 -6.31 18.35 -9.54
C ARG A 122 -7.35 19.18 -10.29
N ASP A 123 -8.28 18.51 -10.96
CA ASP A 123 -9.36 19.17 -11.71
C ASP A 123 -10.30 19.91 -10.74
N GLU A 124 -10.71 19.27 -9.65
CA GLU A 124 -11.56 19.88 -8.61
C GLU A 124 -10.82 20.98 -7.82
N ALA A 125 -9.51 20.82 -7.61
CA ALA A 125 -8.66 21.78 -6.92
C ALA A 125 -8.48 23.11 -7.66
N THR A 126 -8.96 23.24 -8.89
CA THR A 126 -9.06 24.52 -9.61
C THR A 126 -10.01 25.49 -8.92
N ASP A 127 -11.04 24.99 -8.23
CA ASP A 127 -11.88 25.83 -7.35
C ASP A 127 -11.16 26.06 -6.01
N ALA A 128 -10.60 27.26 -5.86
CA ALA A 128 -9.86 27.66 -4.68
C ALA A 128 -10.71 27.72 -3.39
N ASN A 129 -12.05 27.64 -3.50
CA ASN A 129 -12.95 27.69 -2.35
C ASN A 129 -13.26 26.30 -1.77
N LEU A 130 -12.95 25.21 -2.50
CA LEU A 130 -13.18 23.85 -2.01
C LEU A 130 -12.21 23.48 -0.89
N ARG A 131 -12.74 22.86 0.16
CA ARG A 131 -11.96 22.48 1.33
C ARG A 131 -11.27 21.15 1.13
N LEU A 132 -10.30 20.87 1.99
CA LEU A 132 -9.60 19.58 2.00
C LEU A 132 -10.53 18.38 2.19
N ASP A 133 -11.50 18.49 3.11
CA ASP A 133 -12.45 17.40 3.37
C ASP A 133 -13.39 17.19 2.17
N ASP A 134 -13.88 18.28 1.56
CA ASP A 134 -14.72 18.23 0.36
C ASP A 134 -13.95 17.65 -0.84
N LEU A 135 -12.68 18.04 -1.01
CA LEU A 135 -11.81 17.51 -2.06
C LEU A 135 -11.47 16.04 -1.83
N ALA A 136 -11.28 15.61 -0.58
CA ALA A 136 -11.06 14.22 -0.24
C ALA A 136 -12.30 13.37 -0.58
N GLU A 137 -13.49 13.82 -0.17
CA GLU A 137 -14.76 13.15 -0.46
C GLU A 137 -15.01 13.06 -1.97
N ARG A 138 -14.86 14.16 -2.70
CA ARG A 138 -15.16 14.23 -4.12
C ARG A 138 -14.14 13.50 -4.99
N SER A 139 -12.84 13.56 -4.65
CA SER A 139 -11.80 12.81 -5.36
C SER A 139 -11.73 11.33 -4.96
N GLY A 140 -12.32 10.95 -3.83
CA GLY A 140 -12.23 9.60 -3.25
C GLY A 140 -10.85 9.25 -2.68
N LEU A 141 -10.05 10.27 -2.35
CA LEU A 141 -8.77 10.18 -1.63
C LEU A 141 -8.97 10.46 -0.14
N THR A 142 -8.04 10.03 0.70
CA THR A 142 -7.99 10.45 2.10
C THR A 142 -7.50 11.89 2.21
N VAL A 143 -7.88 12.59 3.29
CA VAL A 143 -7.42 13.96 3.56
C VAL A 143 -5.89 14.06 3.55
N ARG A 144 -5.19 13.05 4.09
CA ARG A 144 -3.72 12.98 4.08
C ARG A 144 -3.11 12.85 2.68
N GLU A 145 -3.73 12.07 1.81
CA GLU A 145 -3.32 11.96 0.40
C GLU A 145 -3.56 13.28 -0.34
N VAL A 146 -4.70 13.95 -0.11
CA VAL A 146 -4.96 15.27 -0.70
C VAL A 146 -3.93 16.30 -0.24
N GLU A 147 -3.57 16.32 1.05
CA GLU A 147 -2.51 17.19 1.59
C GLU A 147 -1.15 16.93 0.93
N THR A 148 -0.84 15.66 0.69
CA THR A 148 0.42 15.26 0.04
C THR A 148 0.45 15.74 -1.41
N VAL A 149 -0.67 15.64 -2.13
CA VAL A 149 -0.77 16.05 -3.55
C VAL A 149 -0.78 17.58 -3.72
N LEU A 150 -1.51 18.31 -2.87
CA LEU A 150 -1.60 19.78 -2.95
C LEU A 150 -0.41 20.49 -2.31
N GLY A 151 0.34 19.80 -1.46
CA GLY A 151 1.44 20.36 -0.69
C GLY A 151 0.99 21.12 0.56
N PRO A 152 1.93 21.36 1.51
CA PRO A 152 1.62 21.86 2.85
C PRO A 152 1.02 23.27 2.85
N ALA A 153 1.45 24.15 1.94
CA ALA A 153 0.98 25.54 1.87
C ALA A 153 -0.50 25.64 1.44
N GLU A 154 -0.87 24.96 0.35
CA GLU A 154 -2.25 24.99 -0.17
C GLU A 154 -3.19 24.19 0.73
N ALA A 155 -2.72 23.08 1.30
CA ALA A 155 -3.44 22.37 2.34
C ALA A 155 -3.75 23.29 3.54
N ALA A 156 -2.76 24.03 4.06
CA ALA A 156 -2.96 24.95 5.18
C ALA A 156 -3.97 26.06 4.85
N ARG A 157 -3.95 26.59 3.61
CA ARG A 157 -4.94 27.55 3.13
C ARG A 157 -6.35 26.98 3.17
N ARG A 158 -6.56 25.76 2.65
CA ARG A 158 -7.88 25.11 2.55
C ARG A 158 -8.39 24.50 3.86
N ARG A 159 -7.50 24.20 4.84
CA ARG A 159 -7.90 23.81 6.21
C ARG A 159 -8.60 24.94 6.95
N ARG A 160 -8.18 26.20 6.72
CA ARG A 160 -8.66 27.39 7.47
C ARG A 160 -10.13 27.75 7.22
N GLY A 161 -10.82 27.07 6.29
CA GLY A 161 -12.20 27.39 5.91
C GLY A 161 -13.31 27.05 6.92
N ARG A 162 -13.04 26.65 8.18
CA ARG A 162 -14.12 26.36 9.15
C ARG A 162 -14.46 27.63 9.91
N ASN A 163 -15.28 28.47 9.28
CA ASN A 163 -16.13 29.42 9.98
C ASN A 163 -17.31 29.83 9.07
N VAL A 164 -18.18 28.87 8.76
CA VAL A 164 -19.59 29.20 8.57
C VAL A 164 -20.30 28.53 9.73
N THR A 165 -20.41 29.25 10.87
CA THR A 165 -21.48 28.92 11.81
C THR A 165 -22.77 29.17 11.05
N THR A 166 -23.57 28.13 10.85
CA THR A 166 -24.88 28.25 10.23
C THR A 166 -25.72 29.28 11.01
N ALA A 167 -26.71 29.91 10.38
CA ALA A 167 -27.60 30.84 11.09
C ALA A 167 -28.28 30.19 12.30
N MET A 168 -28.56 28.87 12.20
CA MET A 168 -29.10 28.05 13.27
C MET A 168 -28.13 27.92 14.46
N GLU A 169 -26.85 27.64 14.20
CA GLU A 169 -25.81 27.59 15.25
C GLU A 169 -25.54 28.95 15.88
N ARG A 170 -25.61 30.05 15.10
CA ARG A 170 -25.53 31.42 15.65
C ARG A 170 -26.70 31.69 16.60
N GLY A 171 -27.93 31.29 16.24
CA GLY A 171 -29.10 31.42 17.13
C GLY A 171 -28.97 30.64 18.44
N GLN A 172 -28.40 29.44 18.39
CA GLN A 172 -28.16 28.64 19.60
C GLN A 172 -27.14 29.30 20.54
N ILE A 173 -26.07 29.90 19.99
CA ILE A 173 -25.07 30.63 20.79
C ILE A 173 -25.71 31.84 21.50
N LEU A 174 -26.55 32.60 20.80
CA LEU A 174 -27.23 33.77 21.39
C LEU A 174 -28.19 33.35 22.50
N THR A 175 -28.90 32.25 22.32
CA THR A 175 -29.82 31.68 23.33
C THR A 175 -29.07 31.27 24.59
N ASP A 176 -27.89 30.65 24.44
CA ASP A 176 -27.08 30.22 25.58
C ASP A 176 -26.45 31.41 26.32
N LEU A 177 -26.00 32.45 25.61
CA LEU A 177 -25.53 33.70 26.21
C LEU A 177 -26.63 34.37 27.05
N ALA A 178 -27.85 34.44 26.51
CA ALA A 178 -29.01 34.99 27.23
C ALA A 178 -29.37 34.18 28.49
N ARG A 179 -29.35 32.84 28.38
CA ARG A 179 -29.58 31.93 29.51
C ARG A 179 -28.58 32.17 30.64
N VAL A 180 -27.29 32.21 30.32
CA VAL A 180 -26.22 32.36 31.33
C VAL A 180 -26.21 33.76 31.94
N ALA A 181 -26.53 34.80 31.17
CA ALA A 181 -26.67 36.17 31.68
C ALA A 181 -27.81 36.30 32.70
N ALA A 182 -28.87 35.48 32.59
CA ALA A 182 -30.00 35.49 33.52
C ALA A 182 -29.69 34.84 34.89
N LEU A 183 -28.53 34.19 35.04
CA LEU A 183 -28.12 33.62 36.33
C LEU A 183 -27.71 34.73 37.33
N PRO A 184 -27.83 34.49 38.65
CA PRO A 184 -27.38 35.44 39.66
C PRO A 184 -25.89 35.80 39.48
N GLY A 185 -25.60 37.10 39.31
CA GLY A 185 -24.24 37.60 39.04
C GLY A 185 -23.80 37.51 37.57
N GLY A 186 -24.71 37.14 36.66
CA GLY A 186 -24.44 37.01 35.23
C GLY A 186 -24.52 38.29 34.41
N SER A 187 -24.92 39.43 35.01
CA SER A 187 -24.89 40.74 34.36
C SER A 187 -23.98 41.72 35.14
N PRO A 188 -23.02 42.40 34.48
CA PRO A 188 -22.65 42.24 33.07
C PRO A 188 -21.97 40.90 32.78
N LEU A 189 -22.28 40.30 31.64
CA LEU A 189 -21.85 38.94 31.29
C LEU A 189 -20.38 38.91 30.87
N SER A 190 -19.49 38.50 31.78
CA SER A 190 -18.07 38.30 31.46
C SER A 190 -17.80 36.92 30.84
N GLY A 191 -16.82 36.83 29.94
CA GLY A 191 -16.37 35.56 29.35
C GLY A 191 -16.05 34.46 30.38
N PRO A 192 -15.30 34.76 31.47
CA PRO A 192 -15.02 33.78 32.53
C PRO A 192 -16.26 33.36 33.34
N PHE A 193 -17.22 34.27 33.56
CA PHE A 193 -18.48 33.91 34.21
C PHE A 193 -19.30 32.99 33.31
N TYR A 194 -19.35 33.31 32.02
CA TYR A 194 -20.00 32.47 31.02
C TYR A 194 -19.37 31.07 30.95
N ASP A 195 -18.04 30.97 30.85
CA ASP A 195 -17.37 29.66 30.74
C ASP A 195 -17.56 28.75 31.96
N ARG A 196 -17.79 29.32 33.15
CA ARG A 196 -18.09 28.54 34.36
C ARG A 196 -19.54 28.05 34.45
N ASN A 197 -20.46 28.72 33.76
CA ASN A 197 -21.91 28.48 33.86
C ASN A 197 -22.54 28.01 32.54
N ARG A 198 -21.74 27.88 31.46
CA ARG A 198 -22.14 27.19 30.24
C ARG A 198 -22.26 25.70 30.53
N GLU A 199 -23.25 25.07 29.90
CA GLU A 199 -23.38 23.61 29.89
C GLU A 199 -22.53 23.06 28.73
N ASP A 200 -23.16 22.51 27.69
CA ASP A 200 -22.49 22.00 26.50
C ASP A 200 -22.25 23.07 25.41
N GLY A 201 -22.50 24.34 25.73
CA GLY A 201 -22.33 25.48 24.81
C GLY A 201 -20.87 25.77 24.44
N LEU A 202 -20.64 26.52 23.35
CA LEU A 202 -19.28 26.89 22.93
C LEU A 202 -18.58 27.76 23.99
N SER A 203 -17.27 27.57 24.16
CA SER A 203 -16.45 28.41 25.05
C SER A 203 -16.41 29.89 24.61
N SER A 204 -16.15 30.80 25.55
CA SER A 204 -16.03 32.23 25.28
C SER A 204 -15.00 32.57 24.19
N ALA A 205 -13.86 31.88 24.18
CA ALA A 205 -12.82 32.02 23.17
C ALA A 205 -13.32 31.62 21.76
N ARG A 206 -14.15 30.58 21.66
CA ARG A 206 -14.74 30.15 20.39
C ARG A 206 -15.84 31.09 19.93
N ILE A 207 -16.60 31.67 20.85
CA ILE A 207 -17.61 32.69 20.56
C ILE A 207 -16.96 33.96 20.00
N VAL A 208 -15.84 34.40 20.57
CA VAL A 208 -15.05 35.53 20.02
C VAL A 208 -14.59 35.23 18.59
N GLN A 209 -14.21 34.00 18.27
CA GLN A 209 -13.85 33.62 16.90
C GLN A 209 -15.04 33.63 15.92
N VAL A 210 -16.28 33.57 16.41
CA VAL A 210 -17.51 33.56 15.59
C VAL A 210 -18.12 34.97 15.42
N PHE A 211 -18.03 35.81 16.45
CA PHE A 211 -18.62 37.15 16.50
C PHE A 211 -17.57 38.28 16.44
N GLY A 212 -16.28 37.95 16.37
CA GLY A 212 -15.16 38.91 16.33
C GLY A 212 -14.77 39.44 17.71
N ALA A 213 -15.75 39.80 18.54
CA ALA A 213 -15.54 40.29 19.90
C ALA A 213 -16.60 39.78 20.88
N TRP A 214 -16.24 39.68 22.15
CA TRP A 214 -17.15 39.25 23.23
C TRP A 214 -18.32 40.22 23.41
N SER A 215 -18.05 41.52 23.37
CA SER A 215 -19.07 42.57 23.45
C SER A 215 -20.07 42.48 22.29
N THR A 216 -19.60 42.18 21.07
CA THR A 216 -20.46 42.01 19.90
C THR A 216 -21.36 40.78 20.01
N ALA A 217 -20.87 39.69 20.62
CA ALA A 217 -21.69 38.52 20.91
C ALA A 217 -22.77 38.81 21.97
N CYS A 218 -22.41 39.52 23.03
CA CYS A 218 -23.34 39.95 24.09
C CYS A 218 -24.42 40.90 23.54
N GLU A 219 -24.02 41.87 22.72
CA GLU A 219 -24.93 42.80 22.04
C GLU A 219 -25.90 42.05 21.11
N ALA A 220 -25.39 41.11 20.30
CA ALA A 220 -26.22 40.28 19.43
C ALA A 220 -27.19 39.38 20.22
N ALA A 221 -26.86 39.03 21.47
CA ALA A 221 -27.72 38.25 22.37
C ALA A 221 -28.65 39.13 23.23
N GLY A 222 -28.57 40.45 23.11
CA GLY A 222 -29.36 41.40 23.91
C GLY A 222 -28.97 41.44 25.39
N VAL A 223 -27.73 41.08 25.74
CA VAL A 223 -27.23 41.05 27.13
C VAL A 223 -26.13 42.10 27.37
N GLU A 224 -26.05 42.59 28.60
CA GLU A 224 -25.08 43.63 28.98
C GLU A 224 -23.66 43.04 29.09
N ALA A 225 -22.72 43.58 28.31
CA ALA A 225 -21.31 43.21 28.38
C ALA A 225 -20.55 44.08 29.39
N PRO A 226 -19.47 43.58 30.01
CA PRO A 226 -18.61 44.41 30.84
C PRO A 226 -18.06 45.56 30.01
N SER A 227 -18.30 46.80 30.44
CA SER A 227 -17.70 47.99 29.83
C SER A 227 -16.18 47.87 29.90
N ALA A 228 -15.52 47.80 28.73
CA ALA A 228 -14.07 47.87 28.68
C ALA A 228 -13.63 49.22 29.26
N PRO A 229 -12.68 49.27 30.20
CA PRO A 229 -11.98 50.51 30.49
C PRO A 229 -11.23 50.92 29.22
N ARG A 230 -11.78 51.88 28.47
CA ARG A 230 -11.00 52.58 27.46
C ARG A 230 -10.05 53.50 28.22
N GLU A 231 -8.78 53.09 28.32
CA GLU A 231 -7.60 53.94 28.16
C GLU A 231 -6.32 53.16 28.46
N LYS A 232 -5.36 53.27 27.52
CA LYS A 232 -3.96 52.82 27.58
C LYS A 232 -3.69 51.31 27.52
N TYR A 233 -3.63 50.87 26.27
CA TYR A 233 -2.82 49.75 25.78
C TYR A 233 -1.35 50.04 26.11
N ASP A 234 -0.76 49.33 27.09
CA ASP A 234 0.57 48.66 27.01
C ASP A 234 0.97 48.09 28.39
N ARG A 235 0.59 46.85 28.70
CA ARG A 235 1.15 46.05 29.82
C ARG A 235 1.14 44.55 29.51
N GLY A 236 1.61 44.18 28.32
CA GLY A 236 1.67 42.77 27.92
C GLY A 236 3.04 42.41 27.38
N TRP A 237 3.98 42.09 28.28
CA TRP A 237 5.31 41.49 28.04
C TRP A 237 5.82 41.62 26.60
N SER A 238 6.67 42.63 26.37
CA SER A 238 7.36 42.75 25.09
C SER A 238 8.27 41.54 24.86
N ARG A 239 8.67 41.30 23.61
CA ARG A 239 9.64 40.24 23.29
C ARG A 239 10.95 40.44 24.06
N GLU A 240 11.39 41.69 24.18
CA GLU A 240 12.61 42.04 24.91
C GLU A 240 12.45 41.76 26.42
N ASP A 241 11.31 42.12 27.02
CA ASP A 241 11.05 41.80 28.43
C ASP A 241 11.08 40.29 28.67
N CYS A 242 10.46 39.50 27.77
CA CYS A 242 10.49 38.05 27.85
C CYS A 242 11.93 37.50 27.79
N LEU A 243 12.76 38.03 26.88
CA LEU A 243 14.16 37.61 26.75
C LEU A 243 15.00 37.96 27.99
N ARG A 244 14.73 39.11 28.63
CA ARG A 244 15.41 39.50 29.88
C ARG A 244 15.10 38.54 31.03
N TRP A 245 13.85 38.12 31.17
CA TRP A 245 13.47 37.10 32.16
C TRP A 245 14.07 35.73 31.86
N VAL A 246 14.19 35.35 30.58
CA VAL A 246 14.87 34.10 30.20
C VAL A 246 16.36 34.19 30.49
N LEU A 247 17.02 35.31 30.19
CA LEU A 247 18.44 35.52 30.48
C LEU A 247 18.74 35.40 31.98
N ASP A 248 17.91 36.00 32.84
CA ASP A 248 18.04 35.90 34.31
C ASP A 248 17.95 34.44 34.79
N TYR A 249 17.06 33.63 34.19
CA TYR A 249 17.01 32.19 34.45
C TYR A 249 18.26 31.45 33.97
N LEU A 250 18.76 31.75 32.76
CA LEU A 250 19.93 31.09 32.18
C LEU A 250 21.20 31.32 33.01
N GLN A 251 21.33 32.48 33.65
CA GLN A 251 22.47 32.79 34.53
C GLN A 251 22.45 32.01 35.86
N GLN A 252 21.28 31.48 36.25
CA GLN A 252 21.08 30.80 37.54
C GLN A 252 21.00 29.27 37.40
N ALA A 253 20.79 28.76 36.18
CA ALA A 253 20.56 27.34 35.93
C ALA A 253 21.80 26.65 35.34
N ASP A 254 22.28 25.60 36.02
CA ASP A 254 23.40 24.76 35.55
C ASP A 254 23.06 23.97 34.28
N ARG A 255 21.78 23.59 34.12
CA ARG A 255 21.24 22.92 32.92
C ARG A 255 19.89 23.52 32.52
N PRO A 256 19.87 24.60 31.73
CA PRO A 256 18.65 25.33 31.44
C PRO A 256 17.70 24.56 30.50
N THR A 257 16.43 24.46 30.89
CA THR A 257 15.38 23.82 30.08
C THR A 257 14.10 24.65 30.11
N ALA A 258 13.22 24.50 29.11
CA ALA A 258 11.94 25.21 29.07
C ALA A 258 11.04 24.85 30.28
N ALA A 259 11.05 23.58 30.69
CA ALA A 259 10.32 23.12 31.88
C ALA A 259 10.93 23.71 33.17
N GLY A 260 12.26 23.81 33.23
CA GLY A 260 12.96 24.45 34.35
C GLY A 260 12.68 25.95 34.44
N TYR A 261 12.58 26.66 33.32
CA TYR A 261 12.16 28.07 33.29
C TYR A 261 10.73 28.24 33.81
N GLU A 262 9.79 27.38 33.38
CA GLU A 262 8.41 27.48 33.84
C GLU A 262 8.28 27.25 35.36
N GLN A 263 9.09 26.34 35.92
CA GLN A 263 9.14 26.14 37.36
C GLN A 263 9.78 27.34 38.08
N TRP A 264 10.87 27.88 37.55
CA TRP A 264 11.58 29.06 38.07
C TRP A 264 10.74 30.34 38.04
N ALA A 265 9.88 30.49 37.02
CA ALA A 265 9.01 31.66 36.85
C ALA A 265 7.80 31.65 37.80
N ARG A 266 7.33 30.48 38.23
CA ARG A 266 6.19 30.37 39.17
C ARG A 266 6.47 30.99 40.52
N ASP A 267 7.72 30.96 40.96
CA ASP A 267 8.15 31.48 42.25
C ASP A 267 8.60 32.96 42.18
N ARG A 268 8.42 33.63 41.03
CA ARG A 268 8.84 35.02 40.79
C ARG A 268 7.65 35.90 40.44
N ASP A 269 7.43 36.91 41.26
CA ASP A 269 6.39 37.90 41.01
C ASP A 269 6.74 38.71 39.75
N GLY A 270 5.79 38.77 38.83
CA GLY A 270 5.98 39.42 37.54
C GLY A 270 6.81 38.66 36.51
N ALA A 271 7.12 37.37 36.66
CA ALA A 271 7.74 36.62 35.56
C ALA A 271 6.68 36.20 34.49
N PRO A 272 6.97 36.30 33.18
CA PRO A 272 6.06 35.80 32.15
C PRO A 272 6.00 34.27 32.17
N SER A 273 4.83 33.71 31.88
CA SER A 273 4.68 32.26 31.78
C SER A 273 5.51 31.69 30.61
N GLY A 274 5.92 30.41 30.70
CA GLY A 274 6.58 29.72 29.59
C GLY A 274 5.75 29.75 28.29
N GLY A 275 4.42 29.75 28.40
CA GLY A 275 3.51 29.94 27.26
C GLY A 275 3.61 31.35 26.65
N THR A 276 3.73 32.39 27.48
CA THR A 276 3.94 33.78 27.06
C THR A 276 5.27 33.94 26.34
N VAL A 277 6.36 33.37 26.89
CA VAL A 277 7.69 33.38 26.26
C VAL A 277 7.66 32.66 24.92
N ARG A 278 7.05 31.47 24.83
CA ARG A 278 6.94 30.74 23.56
C ARG A 278 6.16 31.51 22.49
N LEU A 279 5.09 32.20 22.89
CA LEU A 279 4.28 33.01 21.98
C LEU A 279 5.06 34.24 21.45
N ARG A 280 5.87 34.88 22.31
CA ARG A 280 6.60 36.12 21.98
C ARG A 280 7.96 35.87 21.33
N CYS A 281 8.64 34.79 21.68
CA CYS A 281 10.04 34.52 21.33
C CYS A 281 10.24 33.29 20.44
N GLY A 282 9.24 32.40 20.31
CA GLY A 282 9.32 31.22 19.45
C GLY A 282 9.82 29.96 20.18
N LYS A 283 10.60 29.11 19.49
CA LYS A 283 11.08 27.84 20.07
C LYS A 283 12.14 28.10 21.14
N TRP A 284 12.19 27.24 22.16
CA TRP A 284 13.10 27.40 23.32
C TRP A 284 14.56 27.59 22.93
N ILE A 285 15.09 26.76 22.02
CA ILE A 285 16.49 26.86 21.57
C ILE A 285 16.81 28.21 20.90
N GLU A 286 15.84 28.76 20.17
CA GLU A 286 15.97 30.08 19.52
C GLU A 286 15.87 31.19 20.57
N THR A 287 14.97 31.05 21.55
CA THR A 287 14.82 32.00 22.66
C THR A 287 16.09 32.09 23.51
N VAL A 288 16.76 30.95 23.76
CA VAL A 288 18.05 30.92 24.48
C VAL A 288 19.13 31.63 23.68
N SER A 289 19.22 31.37 22.38
CA SER A 289 20.16 32.08 21.49
C SER A 289 19.89 33.57 21.48
N ASP A 290 18.63 33.98 21.32
CA ASP A 290 18.20 35.38 21.28
C ASP A 290 18.47 36.11 22.61
N ALA A 291 18.36 35.41 23.75
CA ALA A 291 18.65 35.96 25.06
C ALA A 291 20.14 36.26 25.25
N TYR A 292 21.04 35.38 24.80
CA TYR A 292 22.49 35.66 24.81
C TYR A 292 22.90 36.72 23.77
N SER A 293 22.22 36.74 22.61
CA SER A 293 22.38 37.80 21.61
C SER A 293 21.95 39.18 22.12
N LEU A 294 20.95 39.24 23.02
CA LEU A 294 20.54 40.46 23.72
C LEU A 294 21.63 40.98 24.67
N GLU A 295 22.26 40.07 25.42
CA GLU A 295 23.36 40.40 26.34
C GLU A 295 24.61 40.92 25.59
N THR A 296 24.87 40.38 24.40
CA THR A 296 26.03 40.73 23.56
C THR A 296 25.77 41.89 22.59
N GLY A 297 24.59 42.53 22.64
CA GLY A 297 24.25 43.73 21.87
C GLY A 297 24.00 43.51 20.37
N HIS A 298 23.82 42.26 19.92
CA HIS A 298 23.51 41.91 18.52
C HIS A 298 22.12 41.28 18.42
N LEU A 299 21.06 42.07 18.67
CA LEU A 299 19.69 41.61 18.43
C LEU A 299 19.25 41.98 17.00
N GLU A 300 19.31 41.03 16.07
CA GLU A 300 18.72 41.23 14.74
C GLU A 300 17.17 41.19 14.84
N PRO A 301 16.44 42.19 14.32
CA PRO A 301 14.99 42.20 14.35
C PRO A 301 14.41 41.14 13.41
N ARG A 302 13.64 40.18 13.94
CA ARG A 302 12.87 39.25 13.11
C ARG A 302 11.68 39.97 12.49
N GLY A 303 11.62 39.98 11.15
CA GLY A 303 10.43 40.36 10.38
C GLY A 303 9.22 39.44 10.67
N PRO A 304 8.00 39.83 10.23
CA PRO A 304 6.78 39.11 10.56
C PRO A 304 6.85 37.67 10.04
N VAL A 305 6.48 36.73 10.90
CA VAL A 305 6.67 35.29 10.72
C VAL A 305 5.89 34.78 9.51
N GLY A 306 6.62 34.38 8.46
CA GLY A 306 6.13 33.53 7.39
C GLY A 306 6.95 33.60 6.10
N GLU A 307 8.07 32.88 6.03
CA GLU A 307 8.55 32.18 4.81
C GLU A 307 9.85 31.40 5.09
N GLU A 308 9.89 30.16 4.63
CA GLU A 308 11.08 29.30 4.56
C GLU A 308 12.10 29.87 3.56
N ALA A 309 13.39 29.74 3.88
CA ALA A 309 14.45 29.82 2.87
C ALA A 309 15.38 28.60 2.99
N ALA A 310 15.53 27.96 1.83
CA ALA A 310 16.22 26.70 1.56
C ALA A 310 17.72 26.71 1.90
N ALA A 311 18.21 25.51 2.22
CA ALA A 311 19.63 25.17 2.19
C ALA A 311 20.17 25.12 0.75
N PRO A 312 21.48 25.33 0.52
CA PRO A 312 22.16 24.81 -0.64
C PRO A 312 22.95 23.54 -0.30
N ASN A 313 22.84 22.59 -1.21
CA ASN A 313 23.51 21.30 -1.25
C ASN A 313 24.89 21.45 -1.92
N VAL A 314 25.97 20.87 -1.37
CA VAL A 314 27.20 20.59 -2.13
C VAL A 314 27.72 19.20 -1.74
N ALA A 315 28.02 18.44 -2.79
CA ALA A 315 28.36 17.04 -2.82
C ALA A 315 29.82 16.73 -2.44
N GLY A 316 30.04 15.47 -2.02
CA GLY A 316 31.13 14.63 -2.57
C GLY A 316 32.37 14.40 -1.70
N GLY A 317 32.60 13.14 -1.35
CA GLY A 317 33.91 12.51 -1.60
C GLY A 317 34.86 12.28 -0.41
N SER A 318 34.80 11.04 0.10
CA SER A 318 35.93 10.10 0.29
C SER A 318 37.13 10.38 1.20
N THR A 319 37.50 9.29 1.88
CA THR A 319 38.81 8.85 2.40
C THR A 319 39.43 9.56 3.60
N THR A 320 39.64 8.80 4.68
CA THR A 320 40.98 8.42 5.16
C THR A 320 40.92 7.15 6.03
N ASP A 321 41.95 6.33 5.86
CA ASP A 321 42.22 5.05 6.49
C ASP A 321 42.64 5.12 7.97
N ALA A 322 42.56 3.94 8.59
CA ALA A 322 43.61 3.25 9.36
C ALA A 322 43.49 3.11 10.89
N HIS A 323 43.34 1.83 11.26
CA HIS A 323 44.09 1.07 12.28
C HIS A 323 43.68 1.12 13.76
N GLY A 324 43.30 -0.08 14.25
CA GLY A 324 43.27 -0.45 15.66
C GLY A 324 42.89 -1.93 15.82
N GLN A 325 43.92 -2.77 16.01
CA GLN A 325 43.90 -4.24 16.10
C GLN A 325 43.15 -4.80 17.33
N GLY A 326 42.74 -6.06 17.22
CA GLY A 326 42.27 -6.88 18.35
C GLY A 326 41.97 -8.32 17.92
N THR A 327 43.01 -9.14 17.87
CA THR A 327 43.02 -10.59 17.66
C THR A 327 42.52 -11.35 18.90
N ASP A 328 41.78 -12.44 18.72
CA ASP A 328 42.03 -13.69 19.49
C ASP A 328 41.47 -14.93 18.76
N GLU A 329 42.21 -16.03 18.86
CA GLU A 329 42.14 -17.30 18.11
C GLU A 329 41.25 -18.35 18.82
N GLY A 330 40.36 -19.08 18.13
CA GLY A 330 40.55 -20.51 17.75
C GLY A 330 39.73 -21.50 18.63
N PRO A 331 39.66 -22.82 18.34
CA PRO A 331 39.32 -23.50 17.08
C PRO A 331 38.35 -24.73 17.22
N ASP A 332 37.99 -25.29 16.06
CA ASP A 332 37.90 -26.74 15.72
C ASP A 332 36.61 -27.60 15.65
N ALA A 333 36.56 -28.32 14.51
CA ALA A 333 36.10 -29.70 14.23
C ALA A 333 34.60 -30.09 14.14
N ASN A 334 34.11 -30.41 12.92
CA ASN A 334 34.11 -31.78 12.35
C ASN A 334 33.21 -31.90 11.10
N ASP A 335 33.71 -32.67 10.12
CA ASP A 335 33.06 -33.04 8.87
C ASP A 335 32.72 -34.55 8.87
N ALA A 336 31.74 -34.92 8.04
CA ALA A 336 31.39 -36.26 7.54
C ALA A 336 30.37 -37.15 8.34
N PRO A 337 29.76 -38.18 7.72
CA PRO A 337 28.43 -38.10 7.09
C PRO A 337 27.46 -39.18 7.63
N THR A 338 26.14 -38.96 7.59
CA THR A 338 25.16 -40.00 7.98
C THR A 338 24.34 -40.47 6.79
N ASP A 339 24.46 -41.76 6.49
CA ASP A 339 23.67 -42.51 5.51
C ASP A 339 22.22 -42.73 6.04
N PRO A 340 21.17 -42.65 5.20
CA PRO A 340 19.78 -42.67 5.65
C PRO A 340 19.26 -44.09 5.89
N SER A 341 18.72 -44.34 7.09
CA SER A 341 17.90 -45.54 7.34
C SER A 341 16.46 -45.39 6.80
N PRO A 342 15.83 -46.50 6.35
CA PRO A 342 14.67 -46.49 5.49
C PRO A 342 13.40 -46.69 6.32
N MET A 343 12.77 -45.62 6.81
CA MET A 343 11.41 -45.66 7.35
C MET A 343 10.94 -44.22 7.61
N ALA A 344 10.40 -43.58 6.57
CA ALA A 344 9.59 -42.38 6.75
C ALA A 344 8.57 -42.34 5.61
N GLY A 345 7.30 -42.52 5.96
CA GLY A 345 6.20 -42.21 5.06
C GLY A 345 6.36 -40.79 4.53
N GLN A 346 5.99 -40.59 3.26
CA GLN A 346 6.21 -39.34 2.54
C GLN A 346 5.60 -38.17 3.32
N GLY A 347 6.46 -37.36 3.94
CA GLY A 347 6.08 -36.02 4.36
C GLY A 347 5.64 -35.26 3.12
N ARG A 348 4.55 -34.49 3.21
CA ARG A 348 4.21 -33.54 2.15
C ARG A 348 5.42 -32.63 1.96
N GLU A 349 5.92 -32.54 0.72
CA GLU A 349 6.98 -31.57 0.39
C GLU A 349 6.52 -30.19 0.86
N SER A 350 7.37 -29.56 1.67
CA SER A 350 7.01 -28.36 2.43
C SER A 350 7.15 -27.10 1.59
N ASP A 351 8.01 -27.14 0.57
CA ASP A 351 8.20 -26.05 -0.37
C ASP A 351 7.15 -26.12 -1.51
N PRO A 352 6.23 -25.12 -1.59
CA PRO A 352 5.21 -25.09 -2.63
C PRO A 352 5.77 -24.97 -4.05
N GLU A 353 6.93 -24.34 -4.24
CA GLU A 353 7.55 -24.16 -5.55
C GLU A 353 8.13 -25.47 -6.05
N VAL A 354 8.84 -26.19 -5.18
CA VAL A 354 9.36 -27.54 -5.45
C VAL A 354 8.23 -28.52 -5.78
N ARG A 355 7.17 -28.52 -4.97
CA ARG A 355 6.01 -29.40 -5.20
C ARG A 355 5.40 -29.15 -6.58
N LEU A 356 5.20 -27.89 -6.95
CA LEU A 356 4.65 -27.53 -8.26
C LEU A 356 5.60 -27.94 -9.40
N ALA A 357 6.90 -27.73 -9.25
CA ALA A 357 7.89 -28.14 -10.26
C ALA A 357 7.86 -29.65 -10.51
N VAL A 358 7.75 -30.44 -9.44
CA VAL A 358 7.64 -31.91 -9.48
C VAL A 358 6.33 -32.36 -10.14
N GLU A 359 5.20 -31.78 -9.74
CA GLU A 359 3.87 -32.10 -10.30
C GLU A 359 3.80 -31.76 -11.80
N MET A 360 4.20 -30.54 -12.18
CA MET A 360 4.19 -30.09 -13.57
C MET A 360 5.12 -30.91 -14.46
N ALA A 361 6.32 -31.26 -13.97
CA ALA A 361 7.25 -32.08 -14.73
C ALA A 361 6.73 -33.51 -14.94
N ALA A 362 6.10 -34.12 -13.93
CA ALA A 362 5.45 -35.42 -14.06
C ALA A 362 4.32 -35.41 -15.08
N GLN A 363 3.46 -34.40 -15.03
CA GLN A 363 2.36 -34.24 -15.97
C GLN A 363 2.84 -34.04 -17.41
N GLN A 364 3.78 -33.11 -17.63
CA GLN A 364 4.35 -32.87 -18.96
C GLN A 364 5.01 -34.12 -19.53
N ARG A 365 5.72 -34.89 -18.69
CA ARG A 365 6.34 -36.16 -19.11
C ARG A 365 5.29 -37.19 -19.54
N LEU A 366 4.17 -37.31 -18.81
CA LEU A 366 3.08 -38.21 -19.16
C LEU A 366 2.35 -37.78 -20.43
N MET A 367 2.05 -36.49 -20.58
CA MET A 367 1.46 -35.95 -21.81
C MET A 367 2.36 -36.25 -23.01
N ARG A 368 3.66 -35.93 -22.89
CA ARG A 368 4.65 -36.19 -23.93
C ARG A 368 4.74 -37.67 -24.29
N HIS A 369 4.65 -38.57 -23.31
CA HIS A 369 4.65 -40.01 -23.54
C HIS A 369 3.52 -40.46 -24.48
N TYR A 370 2.33 -39.86 -24.38
CA TYR A 370 1.19 -40.15 -25.23
C TYR A 370 1.26 -39.43 -26.59
N GLU A 371 1.68 -38.17 -26.61
CA GLU A 371 1.86 -37.40 -27.84
C GLU A 371 2.81 -38.09 -28.83
N VAL A 372 3.98 -38.55 -28.37
CA VAL A 372 4.96 -39.24 -29.24
C VAL A 372 4.44 -40.58 -29.78
N ARG A 373 3.39 -41.15 -29.17
CA ARG A 373 2.69 -42.36 -29.61
C ARG A 373 1.51 -42.06 -30.54
N GLY A 374 1.38 -40.81 -30.99
CA GLY A 374 0.37 -40.36 -31.93
C GLY A 374 -1.01 -40.13 -31.30
N TRP A 375 -1.08 -39.88 -30.00
CA TRP A 375 -2.30 -39.46 -29.34
C TRP A 375 -2.41 -37.93 -29.36
N LYS A 376 -3.64 -37.42 -29.52
CA LYS A 376 -3.95 -36.01 -29.28
C LYS A 376 -4.17 -35.83 -27.79
N VAL A 377 -3.27 -35.12 -27.12
CA VAL A 377 -3.34 -34.89 -25.68
C VAL A 377 -3.87 -33.49 -25.40
N VAL A 378 -4.83 -33.40 -24.49
CA VAL A 378 -5.43 -32.17 -23.99
C VAL A 378 -5.17 -32.11 -22.49
N ASP A 379 -4.55 -31.03 -22.05
CA ASP A 379 -4.33 -30.77 -20.63
C ASP A 379 -5.65 -30.41 -19.93
N THR A 380 -5.98 -31.10 -18.83
CA THR A 380 -7.21 -30.94 -18.06
C THR A 380 -7.00 -30.85 -16.54
N HIS A 381 -5.78 -30.60 -16.07
CA HIS A 381 -5.37 -30.64 -14.64
C HIS A 381 -6.12 -29.68 -13.71
N LEU A 382 -7.06 -28.90 -14.23
CA LEU A 382 -7.81 -27.88 -13.52
C LEU A 382 -9.30 -28.22 -13.56
N GLY A 383 -9.80 -28.84 -12.48
CA GLY A 383 -11.22 -29.09 -12.26
C GLY A 383 -11.75 -30.44 -12.76
N ALA A 384 -10.93 -31.22 -13.46
CA ALA A 384 -11.21 -32.61 -13.75
C ALA A 384 -10.56 -33.53 -12.70
N PRO A 385 -11.11 -34.74 -12.45
CA PRO A 385 -10.50 -35.75 -11.58
C PRO A 385 -9.31 -36.49 -12.25
N TYR A 386 -8.63 -35.84 -13.19
CA TYR A 386 -7.48 -36.34 -13.95
C TYR A 386 -6.68 -35.17 -14.56
N ASP A 387 -5.37 -35.35 -14.74
CA ASP A 387 -4.46 -34.30 -15.23
C ASP A 387 -4.56 -33.99 -16.74
N ALA A 388 -4.84 -34.99 -17.58
CA ALA A 388 -4.96 -34.79 -19.02
C ALA A 388 -5.87 -35.84 -19.68
N VAL A 389 -6.30 -35.58 -20.90
CA VAL A 389 -7.04 -36.53 -21.75
C VAL A 389 -6.27 -36.77 -23.03
N ALA A 390 -5.97 -38.03 -23.32
CA ALA A 390 -5.40 -38.47 -24.58
C ALA A 390 -6.48 -39.13 -25.46
N MET A 391 -6.57 -38.70 -26.72
CA MET A 391 -7.51 -39.24 -27.70
C MET A 391 -6.78 -39.80 -28.93
N LYS A 392 -7.17 -40.98 -29.40
CA LYS A 392 -6.66 -41.59 -30.64
C LYS A 392 -7.77 -42.36 -31.34
N GLY A 393 -8.24 -41.82 -32.48
CA GLY A 393 -9.42 -42.36 -33.15
C GLY A 393 -10.65 -42.27 -32.25
N SER A 394 -11.26 -43.42 -31.94
CA SER A 394 -12.39 -43.53 -30.99
C SER A 394 -11.94 -43.81 -29.54
N GLU A 395 -10.65 -44.03 -29.30
CA GLU A 395 -10.13 -44.33 -27.96
C GLU A 395 -9.88 -43.04 -27.18
N THR A 396 -10.26 -43.04 -25.90
CA THR A 396 -10.03 -41.95 -24.95
C THR A 396 -9.38 -42.54 -23.70
N MET A 397 -8.29 -41.92 -23.26
CA MET A 397 -7.56 -42.26 -22.04
C MET A 397 -7.46 -41.04 -21.13
N TYR A 398 -7.89 -41.18 -19.88
CA TYR A 398 -7.74 -40.21 -18.81
C TYR A 398 -6.40 -40.44 -18.12
N LEU A 399 -5.56 -39.42 -18.10
CA LEU A 399 -4.17 -39.48 -17.67
C LEU A 399 -4.04 -38.79 -16.32
N GLU A 400 -3.43 -39.48 -15.36
CA GLU A 400 -3.08 -38.96 -14.04
C GLU A 400 -1.56 -39.06 -13.85
N ALA A 401 -0.89 -38.02 -13.37
CA ALA A 401 0.55 -37.97 -13.21
C ALA A 401 0.93 -37.70 -11.76
N LYS A 402 1.81 -38.53 -11.21
CA LYS A 402 2.33 -38.38 -9.85
C LYS A 402 3.86 -38.29 -9.87
N GLY A 403 4.38 -37.14 -9.42
CA GLY A 403 5.80 -36.91 -9.24
C GLY A 403 6.22 -37.08 -7.77
N THR A 404 7.40 -37.63 -7.52
CA THR A 404 8.01 -37.66 -6.18
C THR A 404 9.52 -37.74 -6.25
N GLN A 405 10.19 -37.07 -5.31
CA GLN A 405 11.63 -37.20 -5.08
C GLN A 405 11.98 -38.50 -4.33
N SER A 406 11.00 -39.17 -3.71
CA SER A 406 11.16 -40.45 -3.01
C SER A 406 11.20 -41.65 -3.96
N ALA A 407 11.36 -42.86 -3.43
CA ALA A 407 11.37 -44.10 -4.20
C ALA A 407 10.04 -44.41 -4.94
N GLY A 408 8.95 -43.69 -4.63
CA GLY A 408 7.65 -43.87 -5.28
C GLY A 408 7.04 -45.26 -5.10
N THR A 409 7.25 -45.86 -3.93
CA THR A 409 6.60 -47.10 -3.50
C THR A 409 5.11 -46.90 -3.21
N THR A 410 4.72 -45.68 -2.85
CA THR A 410 3.33 -45.23 -2.69
C THR A 410 3.16 -43.86 -3.35
N VAL A 411 1.97 -43.58 -3.88
CA VAL A 411 1.60 -42.26 -4.40
C VAL A 411 0.29 -41.79 -3.77
N LEU A 412 0.15 -40.49 -3.57
CA LEU A 412 -1.07 -39.89 -3.06
C LEU A 412 -2.06 -39.69 -4.20
N VAL A 413 -3.28 -40.21 -4.04
CA VAL A 413 -4.39 -39.98 -4.95
C VAL A 413 -5.55 -39.31 -4.21
N THR A 414 -6.30 -38.46 -4.89
CA THR A 414 -7.48 -37.82 -4.31
C THR A 414 -8.72 -38.71 -4.43
N ARG A 415 -9.74 -38.44 -3.59
CA ARG A 415 -11.04 -39.11 -3.70
C ARG A 415 -11.63 -38.96 -5.12
N GLY A 416 -11.49 -37.79 -5.73
CA GLY A 416 -12.01 -37.52 -7.07
C GLY A 416 -11.36 -38.42 -8.13
N GLU A 417 -10.03 -38.54 -8.10
CA GLU A 417 -9.26 -39.41 -9.00
C GLU A 417 -9.69 -40.88 -8.86
N VAL A 418 -9.79 -41.38 -7.63
CA VAL A 418 -10.22 -42.76 -7.34
C VAL A 418 -11.65 -42.99 -7.84
N GLU A 419 -12.59 -42.12 -7.49
CA GLU A 419 -13.99 -42.24 -7.93
C GLU A 419 -14.12 -42.20 -9.46
N HIS A 420 -13.29 -41.42 -10.14
CA HIS A 420 -13.30 -41.35 -11.59
C HIS A 420 -12.74 -42.62 -12.23
N ALA A 421 -11.62 -43.14 -11.72
CA ALA A 421 -11.02 -44.39 -12.19
C ALA A 421 -11.98 -45.59 -12.05
N LEU A 422 -12.70 -45.65 -10.92
CA LEU A 422 -13.73 -46.68 -10.69
C LEU A 422 -14.91 -46.58 -11.68
N LYS A 423 -15.26 -45.36 -12.13
CA LYS A 423 -16.35 -45.13 -13.10
C LYS A 423 -15.95 -45.39 -14.55
N HIS A 424 -14.65 -45.39 -14.86
CA HIS A 424 -14.12 -45.51 -16.23
C HIS A 424 -13.09 -46.65 -16.33
N PRO A 425 -13.48 -47.91 -16.04
CA PRO A 425 -12.55 -49.03 -16.04
C PRO A 425 -11.89 -49.20 -17.42
N GLY A 426 -10.57 -49.36 -17.41
CA GLY A 426 -9.77 -49.53 -18.63
C GLY A 426 -9.51 -48.24 -19.42
N GLN A 427 -10.04 -47.10 -18.99
CA GLN A 427 -9.83 -45.79 -19.63
C GLN A 427 -8.95 -44.85 -18.79
N CYS A 428 -8.55 -45.22 -17.58
CA CYS A 428 -7.69 -44.41 -16.72
C CYS A 428 -6.26 -44.97 -16.67
N VAL A 429 -5.28 -44.08 -16.70
CA VAL A 429 -3.84 -44.39 -16.69
C VAL A 429 -3.15 -43.48 -15.70
N ILE A 430 -2.22 -44.04 -14.92
CA ILE A 430 -1.37 -43.28 -14.03
C ILE A 430 0.11 -43.36 -14.45
N GLY A 431 0.76 -42.20 -14.53
CA GLY A 431 2.18 -42.03 -14.76
C GLY A 431 2.89 -41.64 -13.46
N VAL A 432 3.71 -42.52 -12.91
CA VAL A 432 4.48 -42.27 -11.69
C VAL A 432 5.94 -41.98 -12.03
N TRP A 433 6.39 -40.76 -11.73
CA TRP A 433 7.80 -40.36 -11.82
C TRP A 433 8.40 -40.30 -10.41
N SER A 434 9.21 -41.31 -10.08
CA SER A 434 9.84 -41.47 -8.77
C SER A 434 11.33 -41.18 -8.81
N GLY A 435 11.94 -40.78 -7.69
CA GLY A 435 13.37 -40.50 -7.59
C GLY A 435 13.81 -39.23 -8.34
N MET A 436 12.88 -38.29 -8.51
CA MET A 436 13.15 -37.02 -9.18
C MET A 436 14.20 -36.21 -8.41
N LYS A 437 15.17 -35.65 -9.13
CA LYS A 437 16.19 -34.76 -8.58
C LYS A 437 15.97 -33.36 -9.11
N LEU A 438 16.29 -32.37 -8.29
CA LEU A 438 16.22 -30.96 -8.65
C LEU A 438 17.63 -30.40 -8.84
N ASP A 439 17.77 -29.41 -9.70
CA ASP A 439 18.99 -28.61 -9.81
C ASP A 439 19.03 -27.47 -8.77
N HIS A 440 20.08 -26.65 -8.84
CA HIS A 440 20.27 -25.50 -7.94
C HIS A 440 19.21 -24.40 -8.11
N GLU A 441 18.45 -24.43 -9.21
CA GLU A 441 17.33 -23.52 -9.50
C GLU A 441 15.97 -24.16 -9.17
N GLN A 442 15.96 -25.28 -8.44
CA GLN A 442 14.78 -26.06 -8.09
C GLN A 442 13.99 -26.60 -9.29
N GLN A 443 14.63 -26.75 -10.45
CA GLN A 443 14.01 -27.35 -11.62
C GLN A 443 14.29 -28.86 -11.66
N VAL A 444 13.33 -29.63 -12.16
CA VAL A 444 13.47 -31.09 -12.26
C VAL A 444 14.48 -31.46 -13.35
N LEU A 445 15.47 -32.26 -12.98
CA LEU A 445 16.44 -32.85 -13.89
C LEU A 445 15.74 -33.93 -14.76
N PRO A 446 15.64 -33.75 -16.11
CA PRO A 446 14.81 -34.61 -16.97
C PRO A 446 15.19 -36.09 -16.99
N ASP A 447 16.47 -36.40 -16.75
CA ASP A 447 17.02 -37.76 -16.77
C ASP A 447 17.11 -38.39 -15.37
N SER A 448 16.60 -37.70 -14.34
CA SER A 448 16.58 -38.22 -12.98
C SER A 448 15.41 -39.19 -12.74
N GLY A 449 15.63 -40.14 -11.84
CA GLY A 449 14.58 -41.03 -11.38
C GLY A 449 14.11 -42.08 -12.39
N ALA A 450 12.96 -42.68 -12.11
CA ALA A 450 12.32 -43.69 -12.93
C ALA A 450 10.86 -43.28 -13.22
N PHE A 451 10.45 -43.38 -14.49
CA PHE A 451 9.11 -43.06 -14.94
C PHE A 451 8.38 -44.32 -15.37
N ARG A 452 7.25 -44.63 -14.72
CA ARG A 452 6.41 -45.80 -15.00
C ARG A 452 5.01 -45.34 -15.40
N VAL A 453 4.44 -45.96 -16.44
CA VAL A 453 3.06 -45.71 -16.89
C VAL A 453 2.31 -47.03 -16.78
N MET A 454 1.15 -47.01 -16.12
CA MET A 454 0.35 -48.21 -15.86
C MET A 454 -1.16 -47.89 -15.84
N PRO A 455 -2.03 -48.89 -16.07
CA PRO A 455 -3.47 -48.72 -15.88
C PRO A 455 -3.77 -48.25 -14.45
N PHE A 456 -4.66 -47.28 -14.31
CA PHE A 456 -5.13 -46.84 -13.00
C PHE A 456 -6.47 -47.52 -12.68
N GLN A 457 -6.38 -48.60 -11.92
CA GLN A 457 -7.51 -49.44 -11.51
C GLN A 457 -7.44 -49.66 -10.00
N PRO A 458 -7.78 -48.66 -9.18
CA PRO A 458 -7.63 -48.77 -7.73
C PRO A 458 -8.61 -49.80 -7.15
N GLU A 459 -8.09 -50.78 -6.41
CA GLU A 459 -8.90 -51.71 -5.60
C GLU A 459 -8.95 -51.25 -4.14
N ALA A 460 -9.96 -51.72 -3.38
CA ALA A 460 -10.13 -51.29 -1.99
C ALA A 460 -8.93 -51.66 -1.10
N ASP A 461 -8.31 -52.81 -1.35
CA ASP A 461 -7.16 -53.31 -0.59
C ASP A 461 -5.85 -52.56 -0.92
N ASP A 462 -5.81 -51.83 -2.03
CA ASP A 462 -4.65 -51.02 -2.47
C ASP A 462 -4.67 -49.59 -1.91
N LEU A 463 -5.76 -49.17 -1.28
CA LEU A 463 -5.98 -47.80 -0.83
C LEU A 463 -5.90 -47.65 0.69
N THR A 464 -5.00 -46.80 1.16
CA THR A 464 -4.96 -46.35 2.56
C THR A 464 -5.50 -44.93 2.67
N VAL A 465 -6.50 -44.72 3.54
CA VAL A 465 -7.06 -43.38 3.79
C VAL A 465 -6.09 -42.56 4.62
N VAL A 466 -5.63 -41.43 4.06
CA VAL A 466 -4.63 -40.54 4.69
C VAL A 466 -5.17 -39.16 5.08
N GLY A 467 -6.45 -38.86 4.82
CA GLY A 467 -7.03 -37.57 5.16
C GLY A 467 -8.55 -37.52 5.07
N TYR A 468 -9.15 -36.66 5.89
CA TYR A 468 -10.58 -36.37 5.91
C TYR A 468 -10.79 -34.85 5.87
N GLU A 469 -11.81 -34.39 5.13
CA GLU A 469 -12.29 -33.01 5.21
C GLU A 469 -13.49 -32.99 6.18
N TRP A 470 -13.42 -32.14 7.20
CA TRP A 470 -14.52 -31.93 8.14
C TRP A 470 -15.13 -30.54 7.95
N ARG A 471 -16.46 -30.47 7.84
CA ARG A 471 -17.21 -29.21 7.75
C ARG A 471 -17.98 -28.99 9.05
N PRO A 472 -17.69 -27.91 9.80
CA PRO A 472 -18.48 -27.56 10.98
C PRO A 472 -19.88 -27.04 10.59
N PRO A 473 -20.87 -27.11 11.48
CA PRO A 473 -22.19 -26.50 11.27
C PRO A 473 -22.07 -25.00 11.03
N GLN A 474 -22.88 -24.45 10.10
CA GLN A 474 -22.93 -23.02 9.79
C GLN A 474 -23.77 -22.22 10.77
#